data_AF-D1GKX8-F1
#
_entry.id   AF-D1GKX8-F1
#
_cell.length_a   1.000
_cell.length_b   1.000
_cell.length_c   1.000
_cell.angle_alpha   90.00
_cell.angle_beta   90.00
_cell.angle_gamma   90.00
#
_symmetry.space_group_name_H-M   'P 1'
#
loop_
_entity.id
_entity.type
_entity.pdbx_description
1 polymer ?
#
loop_
_entity_poly.entity_id
_entity_poly.type
_entity_poly.pdbx_seq_one_letter_code
_entity_poly.pdbx_strand_id
1 'polypeptide(L)'
;MLVLLIFIIIVFFCVVLFELELMNLLLILEFVFLCLLGLVCFLTSDVYFGLLVISFSSCEAVVGLSFLLYFNKLFQGYVANVAE
;
A
#
# COMPACT_ATOMS: atom_id res chain seq x y z
N MET A 1 -16.91 -3.66 3.59
CA MET A 1 -17.16 -2.69 2.50
C MET A 1 -17.02 -1.24 2.99
N LEU A 2 -17.93 -0.74 3.83
CA LEU A 2 -17.92 0.68 4.25
C LEU A 2 -16.71 1.05 5.13
N VAL A 3 -16.28 0.16 6.03
CA VAL A 3 -15.04 0.33 6.82
C VAL A 3 -13.81 0.41 5.91
N LEU A 4 -13.75 -0.45 4.89
CA LEU A 4 -12.64 -0.52 3.94
C LEU A 4 -12.59 0.75 3.06
N LEU A 5 -13.75 1.29 2.69
CA LEU A 5 -13.88 2.57 1.97
C LEU A 5 -13.40 3.77 2.81
N ILE A 6 -13.83 3.86 4.07
CA ILE A 6 -13.37 4.90 5.00
C ILE A 6 -11.86 4.81 5.19
N PHE A 7 -11.33 3.59 5.28
CA PHE A 7 -9.91 3.35 5.48
C PHE A 7 -9.05 3.81 4.29
N ILE A 8 -9.49 3.49 3.05
CA ILE A 8 -8.82 3.96 1.82
C ILE A 8 -8.79 5.49 1.77
N ILE A 9 -9.87 6.17 2.17
CA ILE A 9 -9.94 7.64 2.18
C ILE A 9 -8.96 8.24 3.19
N ILE A 10 -8.84 7.67 4.39
CA ILE A 10 -7.89 8.15 5.41
C ILE A 10 -6.45 7.99 4.94
N VAL A 11 -6.10 6.83 4.37
CA VAL A 11 -4.75 6.61 3.85
C VAL A 11 -4.46 7.56 2.69
N PHE A 12 -5.39 7.73 1.75
CA PHE A 12 -5.26 8.70 0.66
C PHE A 12 -5.02 10.13 1.18
N PHE A 13 -5.72 10.52 2.25
CA PHE A 13 -5.52 11.82 2.88
C PHE A 13 -4.12 11.96 3.52
N CYS A 14 -3.61 10.90 4.16
CA CYS A 14 -2.24 10.88 4.68
C CYS A 14 -1.17 10.94 3.58
N VAL A 15 -1.39 10.27 2.42
CA VAL A 15 -0.49 10.36 1.24
C VAL A 15 -0.36 11.82 0.80
N VAL A 16 -1.50 12.48 0.63
CA VAL A 16 -1.57 13.82 0.04
C VAL A 16 -1.03 14.89 1.00
N LEU A 17 -1.20 14.71 2.31
CA LEU A 17 -0.83 15.75 3.28
C LEU A 17 0.61 15.69 3.80
N PHE A 18 1.24 14.51 3.85
CA PHE A 18 2.51 14.35 4.57
C PHE A 18 3.76 14.24 3.70
N GLU A 19 3.63 14.38 2.37
CA GLU A 19 4.75 14.19 1.42
C GLU A 19 5.57 12.91 1.75
N LEU A 20 4.88 11.87 2.22
CA LEU A 20 5.54 10.66 2.70
C LEU A 20 6.23 9.98 1.53
N GLU A 21 7.48 9.58 1.75
CA GLU A 21 8.19 8.70 0.84
C GLU A 21 7.31 7.49 0.52
N LEU A 22 7.14 7.19 -0.77
CA LEU A 22 6.24 6.15 -1.25
C LEU A 22 6.47 4.80 -0.55
N MET A 23 7.71 4.50 -0.15
CA MET A 23 8.06 3.30 0.62
C MET A 23 7.45 3.29 2.03
N ASN A 24 7.49 4.42 2.74
CA ASN A 24 6.87 4.54 4.07
C ASN A 24 5.36 4.39 3.98
N LEU A 25 4.77 4.89 2.89
CA LEU A 25 3.35 4.69 2.61
C LEU A 25 3.00 3.20 2.45
N LEU A 26 3.74 2.49 1.61
CA LEU A 26 3.59 1.05 1.37
C LEU A 26 3.69 0.26 2.69
N LEU A 27 4.65 0.60 3.55
CA LEU A 27 4.80 -0.02 4.87
C LEU A 27 3.60 0.22 5.80
N ILE A 28 3.08 1.45 5.83
CA ILE A 28 1.91 1.78 6.64
C ILE A 28 0.70 0.98 6.15
N LEU A 29 0.53 0.87 4.83
CA LEU A 29 -0.60 0.13 4.25
C LEU A 29 -0.52 -1.37 4.55
N GLU A 30 0.67 -1.97 4.50
CA GLU A 30 0.88 -3.37 4.91
C GLU A 30 0.57 -3.59 6.40
N PHE A 31 1.01 -2.68 7.28
CA PHE A 31 0.69 -2.76 8.71
C PHE A 31 -0.82 -2.72 8.96
N VAL A 32 -1.53 -1.92 8.18
CA VAL A 32 -3.00 -1.82 8.23
C VAL A 32 -3.66 -3.13 7.81
N PHE A 33 -3.24 -3.73 6.70
CA PHE A 33 -3.80 -5.02 6.26
C PHE A 33 -3.52 -6.12 7.29
N LEU A 34 -2.37 -6.09 7.95
CA LEU A 34 -2.05 -6.99 9.06
C LEU A 34 -3.01 -6.81 10.25
N CYS A 35 -3.29 -5.57 10.67
CA CYS A 35 -4.27 -5.29 11.72
C CYS A 35 -5.67 -5.76 11.33
N LEU A 36 -6.06 -5.54 10.07
CA LEU A 36 -7.36 -5.94 9.55
C LEU A 36 -7.49 -7.47 9.51
N LEU A 37 -6.42 -8.17 9.13
CA LEU A 37 -6.35 -9.63 9.19
C LEU A 37 -6.53 -10.14 10.63
N GLY A 38 -5.84 -9.55 11.60
CA GLY A 38 -5.99 -9.92 13.02
C GLY A 38 -7.42 -9.72 13.53
N LEU A 39 -8.05 -8.61 13.13
CA LEU A 39 -9.42 -8.28 13.49
C LEU A 39 -10.42 -9.25 12.84
N VAL A 40 -10.23 -9.60 11.57
CA VAL A 40 -11.02 -10.61 10.86
C VAL A 40 -10.88 -11.98 11.52
N CYS A 41 -9.66 -12.42 11.82
CA CYS A 41 -9.42 -13.71 12.49
C CYS A 41 -10.06 -13.77 13.88
N PHE A 42 -10.20 -12.63 14.57
CA PHE A 42 -10.86 -12.55 15.87
C PHE A 42 -12.40 -12.55 15.78
N LEU A 43 -12.96 -11.80 14.82
CA LEU A 43 -14.42 -11.64 14.67
C LEU A 43 -15.09 -12.79 13.91
N THR A 44 -14.38 -13.35 12.94
CA THR A 44 -14.87 -14.40 12.06
C THR A 44 -13.86 -15.52 12.03
N SER A 45 -14.24 -16.70 12.49
CA SER A 45 -13.45 -17.94 12.33
C SER A 45 -13.36 -18.41 10.86
N ASP A 46 -13.88 -17.60 9.92
CA ASP A 46 -13.90 -17.87 8.49
C ASP A 46 -12.53 -17.58 7.86
N VAL A 47 -11.75 -18.66 7.71
CA VAL A 47 -10.42 -18.66 7.10
C VAL A 47 -10.42 -18.07 5.68
N TYR A 48 -11.51 -18.22 4.93
CA TYR A 48 -11.65 -17.69 3.56
C TYR A 48 -11.54 -16.17 3.49
N PHE A 49 -12.08 -15.46 4.49
CA PHE A 49 -12.04 -14.00 4.48
C PHE A 49 -10.63 -13.49 4.80
N GLY A 50 -9.92 -14.15 5.71
CA GLY A 50 -8.51 -13.86 5.99
C GLY A 50 -7.60 -14.09 4.77
N LEU A 51 -7.84 -15.19 4.04
CA LEU A 51 -7.10 -15.47 2.79
C LEU A 51 -7.33 -14.40 1.72
N LEU A 52 -8.56 -13.89 1.59
CA LEU A 52 -8.85 -12.79 0.67
C LEU A 52 -8.07 -11.53 1.06
N VAL A 53 -8.04 -11.14 2.34
CA VAL A 53 -7.27 -9.97 2.80
C VAL A 53 -5.79 -10.11 2.48
N ILE A 54 -5.19 -11.27 2.72
CA ILE A 54 -3.78 -11.54 2.39
C ILE A 54 -3.53 -11.43 0.90
N SER A 55 -4.41 -12.01 0.07
CA SER A 55 -4.26 -11.95 -1.39
C SER A 55 -4.31 -10.52 -1.92
N PHE A 56 -5.27 -9.71 -1.46
CA PHE A 56 -5.37 -8.30 -1.86
C PHE A 56 -4.18 -7.46 -1.39
N SER A 57 -3.69 -7.67 -0.17
CA SER A 57 -2.49 -6.99 0.34
C SER A 57 -1.27 -7.28 -0.54
N SER A 58 -1.04 -8.56 -0.86
CA SER A 58 0.09 -8.95 -1.70
C SER A 58 0.04 -8.36 -3.11
N CYS A 59 -1.15 -8.27 -3.71
CA CYS A 59 -1.31 -7.66 -5.03
C CYS A 59 -1.04 -6.15 -4.99
N GLU A 60 -1.52 -5.46 -3.95
CA GLU A 60 -1.28 -4.04 -3.76
C GLU A 60 0.22 -3.75 -3.63
N ALA A 61 0.93 -4.50 -2.77
CA ALA A 61 2.36 -4.30 -2.55
C ALA A 61 3.18 -4.47 -3.83
N VAL A 62 2.85 -5.47 -4.66
CA VAL A 62 3.51 -5.68 -5.97
C VAL A 62 3.27 -4.51 -6.91
N VAL A 63 2.04 -3.99 -6.98
CA VAL A 63 1.71 -2.84 -7.83
C VAL A 63 2.42 -1.58 -7.34
N GLY A 64 2.40 -1.29 -6.05
CA GLY A 64 3.04 -0.11 -5.49
C GLY A 64 4.57 -0.15 -5.59
N LEU A 65 5.20 -1.31 -5.40
CA LEU A 65 6.64 -1.49 -5.64
C LEU A 65 7.00 -1.34 -7.12
N SER A 66 6.19 -1.86 -8.02
CA SER A 66 6.39 -1.71 -9.47
C SER A 66 6.34 -0.23 -9.88
N PHE A 67 5.40 0.52 -9.31
CA PHE A 67 5.28 1.97 -9.50
C PHE A 67 6.50 2.70 -8.94
N LEU A 68 6.97 2.35 -7.73
CA LEU A 68 8.17 2.93 -7.13
C LEU A 68 9.40 2.74 -8.02
N LEU A 69 9.61 1.52 -8.53
CA LEU A 69 10.72 1.22 -9.44
C LEU A 69 10.62 1.99 -10.76
N TYR A 70 9.41 2.18 -11.28
CA TYR A 70 9.17 2.94 -12.50
C TYR A 70 9.56 4.42 -12.33
N PHE A 71 9.11 5.06 -11.24
CA PHE A 71 9.48 6.46 -10.96
C PHE A 71 10.97 6.62 -10.69
N ASN A 72 11.59 5.66 -9.99
CA ASN A 72 13.02 5.72 -9.70
C ASN A 72 13.86 5.60 -10.99
N LYS A 73 13.46 4.72 -11.93
CA LYS A 73 14.09 4.65 -13.27
C LYS A 73 13.93 5.93 -14.07
N LEU A 74 12.75 6.54 -14.05
CA LEU A 74 12.51 7.83 -14.72
C LEU A 74 13.40 8.94 -14.14
N PHE A 75 13.51 9.01 -12.81
CA PHE A 75 14.36 10.01 -12.14
C PHE A 75 15.85 9.81 -12.46
N GLN A 76 16.33 8.56 -12.45
CA GLN A 76 17.73 8.26 -12.82
C GLN A 76 18.03 8.63 -14.28
N GLY A 77 17.11 8.36 -15.21
CA GLY A 77 17.26 8.76 -16.61
C GLY A 77 17.28 10.29 -16.80
N TYR A 78 16.48 11.02 -16.02
CA TYR A 78 16.47 12.49 -16.05
C TYR A 78 17.78 13.08 -15.52
N VAL A 79 18.33 12.54 -14.43
CA VAL A 79 19.62 12.98 -13.88
C VAL A 79 20.76 12.70 -14.85
N ALA A 80 20.73 11.58 -15.56
CA ALA A 80 21.72 11.27 -16.59
C ALA A 80 21.70 12.26 -17.77
N ASN A 81 20.51 12.65 -18.24
CA ASN A 81 20.36 13.58 -19.36
C ASN A 81 20.67 15.05 -19.03
N VAL A 82 20.72 15.42 -17.75
CA VAL A 82 21.02 16.82 -17.33
C VAL A 82 22.52 17.00 -17.01
N ALA A 83 23.28 15.91 -16.89
CA ALA A 83 24.72 15.94 -16.64
C ALA A 83 25.58 16.04 -17.93
N GLU A 84 24.97 15.83 -19.11
CA GLU A 84 25.55 16.11 -20.44
C GLU A 84 25.30 17.57 -20.86
#